data_AF-A0A7C3A0C6-F1
#
_entry.id   AF-A0A7C3A0C6-F1
#
_cell.length_a   1.000
_cell.length_b   1.000
_cell.length_c   1.000
_cell.angle_alpha   90.00
_cell.angle_beta   90.00
_cell.angle_gamma   90.00
#
_symmetry.space_group_name_H-M   'P 1'
#
loop_
_entity.id
_entity.type
_entity.pdbx_description
1 polymer ?
#
loop_
_entity_poly.entity_id
_entity_poly.type
_entity_poly.pdbx_seq_one_letter_code
_entity_poly.pdbx_strand_id
1 'polypeptide(L)'
;MAVTRLFGAAVRRREDPRLITGHGLFVDDIRLPGMLYAAILRSPHAHARIRRIDVSRARALPGVVAVYTGQDLKGKVGAIPCAW
;
A
#
# COMPACT_ATOMS: atom_id res chain seq x y z
N MET A 1 20.26 -12.78 37.65
CA MET A 1 20.89 -11.82 36.69
C MET A 1 21.08 -12.48 35.33
N ALA A 2 20.07 -12.48 34.46
CA ALA A 2 20.12 -13.19 33.17
C ALA A 2 19.95 -12.29 31.93
N VAL A 3 19.79 -10.98 32.11
CA VAL A 3 19.49 -10.04 31.01
C VAL A 3 20.76 -9.53 30.31
N THR A 4 21.93 -9.58 30.97
CA THR A 4 23.17 -8.96 30.45
C THR A 4 23.87 -9.76 29.34
N ARG A 5 23.49 -11.03 29.08
CA ARG A 5 24.23 -11.91 28.15
C ARG A 5 23.96 -11.61 26.67
N LEU A 6 22.81 -11.01 26.35
CA LEU A 6 22.40 -10.72 24.97
C LEU A 6 22.75 -9.29 24.53
N PHE A 7 22.86 -8.37 25.48
CA PHE A 7 23.21 -6.99 25.17
C PHE A 7 24.68 -6.91 24.73
N GLY A 8 24.92 -6.47 23.49
CA GLY A 8 26.26 -6.40 22.88
C GLY A 8 26.78 -7.70 22.26
N ALA A 9 26.02 -8.80 22.31
CA ALA A 9 26.40 -10.07 21.68
C ALA A 9 26.08 -10.09 20.18
N ALA A 10 26.93 -10.73 19.38
CA ALA A 10 26.69 -10.95 17.95
C ALA A 10 25.66 -12.09 17.72
N VAL A 11 24.38 -11.79 17.98
CA VAL A 11 23.28 -12.75 17.83
C VAL A 11 22.84 -12.80 16.36
N ARG A 12 22.73 -14.00 15.80
CA ARG A 12 22.17 -14.19 14.45
C ARG A 12 20.69 -13.85 14.44
N ARG A 13 20.23 -13.13 13.41
CA ARG A 13 18.83 -12.74 13.32
C ARG A 13 17.96 -13.91 12.89
N ARG A 14 16.74 -13.98 13.40
CA ARG A 14 15.81 -15.08 13.11
C ARG A 14 15.33 -15.04 11.66
N GLU A 15 15.19 -13.84 11.12
CA GLU A 15 14.67 -13.56 9.79
C GLU A 15 15.72 -13.75 8.68
N ASP A 16 17.02 -13.73 9.01
CA ASP A 16 18.11 -13.85 8.03
C ASP A 16 17.94 -15.03 7.08
N PRO A 17 17.72 -16.27 7.55
CA PRO A 17 17.69 -17.42 6.67
C PRO A 17 16.65 -17.32 5.56
N ARG A 18 15.48 -16.70 5.80
CA ARG A 18 14.45 -16.53 4.75
C ARG A 18 14.72 -15.32 3.87
N LEU A 19 15.19 -14.21 4.45
CA LEU A 19 15.36 -12.95 3.71
C LEU A 19 16.55 -12.98 2.75
N ILE A 20 17.63 -13.70 3.07
CA ILE A 20 18.87 -13.71 2.27
C ILE A 20 18.95 -14.86 1.25
N THR A 21 17.93 -15.74 1.22
CA THR A 21 17.91 -16.93 0.35
C THR A 21 16.78 -16.91 -0.67
N GLY A 22 16.01 -15.82 -0.73
CA GLY A 22 14.85 -15.71 -1.63
C GLY A 22 13.61 -16.47 -1.14
N HIS A 23 13.59 -16.93 0.12
CA HIS A 23 12.43 -17.57 0.75
C HIS A 23 11.58 -16.59 1.60
N GLY A 24 11.91 -15.30 1.57
CA GLY A 24 11.08 -14.25 2.16
C GLY A 24 9.81 -14.06 1.34
N LEU A 25 8.67 -13.93 2.02
CA LEU A 25 7.41 -13.53 1.40
C LEU A 25 7.11 -12.08 1.82
N PHE A 26 7.13 -11.18 0.86
CA PHE A 26 6.69 -9.80 1.00
C PHE A 26 5.24 -9.65 0.50
N VAL A 27 4.63 -8.51 0.80
CA VAL A 27 3.23 -8.24 0.39
C VAL A 27 3.05 -8.34 -1.13
N ASP A 28 4.06 -7.92 -1.90
CA ASP A 28 4.03 -7.96 -3.38
C ASP A 28 4.17 -9.38 -3.96
N ASP A 29 4.68 -10.34 -3.18
CA ASP A 29 4.78 -11.74 -3.60
C ASP A 29 3.45 -12.48 -3.49
N ILE A 30 2.48 -11.92 -2.75
CA ILE A 30 1.19 -12.55 -2.50
C ILE A 30 0.33 -12.53 -3.78
N ARG A 31 -0.18 -13.70 -4.16
CA ARG A 31 -1.15 -13.85 -5.25
C ARG A 31 -2.42 -14.54 -4.74
N LEU A 32 -3.57 -13.91 -4.95
CA LEU A 32 -4.88 -14.43 -4.54
C LEU A 32 -5.77 -14.66 -5.77
N PRO A 33 -6.66 -15.67 -5.75
CA PRO A 33 -7.69 -15.82 -6.77
C PRO A 33 -8.54 -14.55 -6.90
N GLY A 34 -8.72 -14.05 -8.11
CA GLY A 34 -9.50 -12.83 -8.37
C GLY A 34 -8.84 -11.51 -7.94
N MET A 35 -7.54 -11.51 -7.63
CA MET A 35 -6.80 -10.31 -7.28
C MET A 35 -6.89 -9.24 -8.38
N LEU A 36 -7.24 -8.02 -7.99
CA LEU A 36 -7.23 -6.83 -8.85
C LEU A 36 -6.01 -5.97 -8.54
N TYR A 37 -5.60 -5.18 -9.52
CA TYR A 37 -4.52 -4.22 -9.39
C TYR A 37 -5.10 -2.81 -9.25
N ALA A 38 -4.49 -1.99 -8.39
CA ALA A 38 -4.90 -0.60 -8.18
C ALA A 38 -3.79 0.36 -8.65
N ALA A 39 -4.19 1.45 -9.29
CA ALA A 39 -3.32 2.57 -9.62
C ALA A 39 -3.88 3.85 -9.00
N ILE A 40 -3.00 4.67 -8.42
CA ILE A 40 -3.38 5.92 -7.77
C ILE A 40 -2.92 7.09 -8.65
N LEU A 41 -3.87 7.83 -9.21
CA LEU A 41 -3.59 9.11 -9.86
C LEU A 41 -3.34 10.18 -8.80
N ARG A 42 -2.13 10.76 -8.81
CA ARG A 42 -1.73 11.83 -7.90
C ARG A 42 -1.73 13.19 -8.61
N SER A 43 -1.89 14.25 -7.82
CA SER A 43 -1.79 15.63 -8.34
C SER A 43 -0.39 15.88 -8.90
N PRO A 44 -0.25 16.47 -10.10
CA PRO A 44 1.03 16.95 -10.60
C PRO A 44 1.40 18.33 -10.01
N HIS A 45 0.49 18.97 -9.28
CA HIS A 45 0.68 20.27 -8.66
C HIS A 45 0.86 20.13 -7.15
N ALA A 46 1.84 20.85 -6.58
CA ALA A 46 2.08 20.89 -5.15
C ALA A 46 0.88 21.47 -4.36
N HIS A 47 0.18 22.46 -4.92
CA HIS A 47 -1.03 23.03 -4.34
C HIS A 47 -1.98 23.52 -5.43
N ALA A 48 -3.22 23.01 -5.43
CA ALA A 48 -4.26 23.40 -6.38
C ALA A 48 -5.65 23.04 -5.83
N ARG A 49 -6.69 23.73 -6.35
CA ARG A 49 -8.08 23.35 -6.12
C ARG A 49 -8.56 22.43 -7.23
N ILE A 50 -9.06 21.24 -6.88
CA ILE A 50 -9.70 20.33 -7.83
C ILE A 50 -11.05 20.93 -8.23
N ARG A 51 -11.18 21.35 -9.49
CA ARG A 51 -12.44 21.86 -10.04
C ARG A 51 -13.34 20.76 -10.61
N ARG A 52 -12.73 19.77 -11.27
CA ARG A 52 -13.43 18.66 -11.93
C ARG A 52 -12.52 17.44 -11.98
N ILE A 53 -13.11 16.25 -11.89
CA ILE A 53 -12.47 14.98 -12.20
C ILE A 53 -13.36 14.30 -13.24
N ASP A 54 -12.80 13.91 -14.38
CA ASP A 54 -13.50 13.16 -15.42
C ASP A 54 -12.92 11.75 -15.50
N VAL A 55 -13.73 10.76 -15.14
CA VAL A 55 -13.33 9.35 -15.11
C VAL A 55 -13.93 8.53 -16.27
N SER A 56 -14.67 9.18 -17.18
CA SER A 56 -15.42 8.50 -18.26
C SER A 56 -14.52 7.60 -19.10
N ARG A 57 -13.39 8.13 -19.57
CA ARG A 57 -12.42 7.39 -20.38
C ARG A 57 -11.80 6.23 -19.61
N ALA A 58 -11.40 6.44 -18.36
CA ALA A 58 -10.79 5.40 -17.54
C ALA A 58 -11.76 4.23 -17.31
N ARG A 59 -13.04 4.52 -17.02
CA ARG A 59 -14.09 3.50 -16.84
C ARG A 59 -14.38 2.69 -18.10
N ALA A 60 -14.16 3.26 -19.28
CA ALA A 60 -14.40 2.60 -20.56
C ALA A 60 -13.23 1.71 -21.03
N LEU A 61 -12.08 1.75 -20.35
CA LEU A 61 -10.94 0.93 -20.75
C LEU A 61 -11.17 -0.56 -20.46
N PRO A 62 -10.82 -1.47 -21.38
CA PRO A 62 -10.87 -2.90 -21.12
C PRO A 62 -10.05 -3.29 -19.87
N GLY A 63 -10.62 -4.15 -19.03
CA GLY A 63 -9.96 -4.64 -17.80
C GLY A 63 -10.07 -3.71 -16.60
N VAL A 64 -10.58 -2.49 -16.74
CA VAL A 64 -10.88 -1.63 -15.59
C VAL A 64 -12.14 -2.11 -14.90
N VAL A 65 -11.98 -2.59 -13.67
CA VAL A 65 -13.12 -3.07 -12.86
C VAL A 65 -13.85 -1.93 -12.19
N ALA A 66 -13.14 -0.91 -11.70
CA ALA A 66 -13.73 0.25 -11.05
C ALA A 66 -12.80 1.47 -11.11
N VAL A 67 -13.39 2.67 -11.02
CA VAL A 67 -12.66 3.93 -10.83
C VAL A 67 -13.34 4.69 -9.70
N TYR A 68 -12.61 4.94 -8.62
CA TYR A 68 -13.11 5.65 -7.44
C TYR A 68 -12.55 7.06 -7.36
N THR A 69 -13.38 7.99 -6.89
CA THR A 69 -13.05 9.39 -6.63
C THR A 69 -13.45 9.76 -5.20
N GLY A 70 -13.09 10.97 -4.77
CA GLY A 70 -13.53 11.49 -3.47
C GLY A 70 -15.06 11.53 -3.31
N GLN A 71 -15.82 11.63 -4.40
CA GLN A 71 -17.30 11.61 -4.32
C GLN A 71 -17.84 10.22 -3.95
N ASP A 72 -17.19 9.16 -4.44
CA ASP A 72 -17.61 7.79 -4.15
C ASP A 72 -17.43 7.41 -2.68
N LEU A 73 -16.51 8.10 -1.98
CA LEU A 73 -16.13 7.88 -0.59
C LEU A 73 -16.81 8.84 0.41
N LYS A 74 -17.46 9.90 -0.08
CA LYS A 74 -18.06 10.94 0.76
C LYS A 74 -19.08 10.33 1.74
N GLY A 75 -18.84 10.51 3.03
CA GLY A 75 -19.69 10.00 4.11
C GLY A 75 -19.60 8.49 4.36
N LYS A 76 -18.72 7.76 3.66
CA LYS A 76 -18.53 6.31 3.82
C LYS A 76 -17.25 5.95 4.57
N VAL A 77 -16.25 6.82 4.50
CA VAL A 77 -14.98 6.66 5.19
C VAL A 77 -14.83 7.79 6.20
N GLY A 78 -14.31 7.46 7.38
CA GLY A 78 -13.94 8.45 8.39
C GLY A 78 -12.77 9.31 7.92
N ALA A 79 -12.47 10.38 8.67
CA ALA A 79 -11.23 11.10 8.47
C ALA A 79 -10.06 10.12 8.66
N ILE A 80 -9.11 10.09 7.72
CA ILE A 80 -7.85 9.38 7.89
C ILE A 80 -7.01 10.29 8.80
N PRO A 81 -6.76 9.92 10.06
CA PRO A 81 -5.89 10.72 10.89
C PRO A 81 -4.50 10.71 10.26
N CYS A 82 -3.88 11.88 10.12
CA CYS A 82 -2.44 11.95 9.95
C CYS A 82 -1.80 11.58 11.30
N ALA A 83 -1.74 10.29 11.60
CA ALA A 83 -0.95 9.77 12.70
C ALA A 83 0.51 9.75 12.26
N TRP A 84 1.35 10.49 12.99
CA TRP A 84 2.81 10.40 12.91
C TRP A 84 3.31 9.21 13.70
#